data_AF-A0A376THB8-F1
#
_entry.id   AF-A0A376THB8-F1
#
_cell.length_a   1.000
_cell.length_b   1.000
_cell.length_c   1.000
_cell.angle_alpha   90.00
_cell.angle_beta   90.00
_cell.angle_gamma   90.00
#
_symmetry.space_group_name_H-M   'P 1'
#
loop_
_entity.id
_entity.type
_entity.pdbx_description
1 polymer ?
#
loop_
_entity_poly.entity_id
_entity_poly.type
_entity_poly.pdbx_seq_one_letter_code
_entity_poly.pdbx_strand_id
1 'polypeptide(L)'
;MPLLKNVADLTRASSGRTEHFFVPSTEKTFHRGSTDYFVNARKGDIGAFDSPKFIGLPVGEVLKVAKDHLDVAVTEPLANGDGLNVMIKREVIGFRANTVEKTRENQYRVWPNEMPADLHKIRPHHPLNRNLDHNWQQALTKTSSERRVAVDIELGGWQEQLILTLTSEEGVSITHTLDGQFDEANNAEKAMNNLKDGLAKTGANPLLRPRCAN
;
A
#
# COMPACT_ATOMS: atom_id res chain seq x y z
N MET A 1 2.80 -12.86 0.93
CA MET A 1 2.84 -14.08 0.09
C MET A 1 4.26 -14.33 -0.47
N PRO A 2 5.25 -14.84 0.30
CA PRO A 2 6.50 -15.32 -0.29
C PRO A 2 6.61 -16.85 -0.34
N LEU A 3 5.65 -17.62 0.21
CA LEU A 3 5.87 -19.03 0.55
C LEU A 3 5.69 -20.07 -0.58
N LEU A 4 5.37 -19.70 -1.83
CA LEU A 4 4.99 -20.71 -2.84
C LEU A 4 5.75 -20.62 -4.18
N LYS A 5 6.85 -19.85 -4.26
CA LYS A 5 7.55 -19.70 -5.56
C LYS A 5 8.42 -20.90 -5.99
N ASN A 6 8.69 -21.87 -5.12
CA ASN A 6 9.70 -22.92 -5.36
C ASN A 6 9.18 -24.36 -5.18
N VAL A 7 7.93 -24.65 -5.53
CA VAL A 7 7.45 -26.05 -5.59
C VAL A 7 6.92 -26.30 -7.01
N ALA A 8 7.57 -27.22 -7.73
CA ALA A 8 7.30 -27.49 -9.15
C ALA A 8 5.85 -27.92 -9.45
N ASP A 9 5.15 -28.45 -8.45
CA ASP A 9 3.80 -29.01 -8.59
C ASP A 9 2.68 -28.07 -8.15
N LEU A 10 2.98 -26.78 -7.88
CA LEU A 10 1.97 -25.81 -7.48
C LEU A 10 1.60 -24.87 -8.62
N THR A 11 0.35 -24.97 -9.05
CA THR A 11 -0.27 -23.98 -9.93
C THR A 11 -1.11 -22.99 -9.13
N ARG A 12 -1.44 -21.85 -9.72
CA ARG A 12 -2.32 -20.86 -9.10
C ARG A 12 -3.73 -21.41 -8.97
N ALA A 13 -4.33 -21.23 -7.79
CA ALA A 13 -5.71 -21.63 -7.54
C ALA A 13 -6.77 -20.66 -8.10
N SER A 14 -6.35 -19.50 -8.61
CA SER A 14 -7.24 -18.46 -9.12
C SER A 14 -6.62 -17.71 -10.30
N SER A 15 -7.44 -17.29 -11.26
CA SER A 15 -7.02 -16.42 -12.35
C SER A 15 -6.44 -15.10 -11.86
N GLY A 16 -5.71 -14.41 -12.71
CA GLY A 16 -5.28 -13.04 -12.51
C GLY A 16 -4.06 -12.86 -11.61
N ARG A 17 -3.51 -11.65 -11.66
CA ARG A 17 -2.38 -11.19 -10.87
C ARG A 17 -2.87 -10.16 -9.88
N THR A 18 -2.58 -10.38 -8.61
CA THR A 18 -2.87 -9.44 -7.54
C THR A 18 -1.61 -8.66 -7.21
N GLU A 19 -1.70 -7.34 -7.29
CA GLU A 19 -0.70 -6.41 -6.77
C GLU A 19 -1.21 -5.82 -5.45
N HIS A 20 -0.34 -5.77 -4.45
CA HIS A 20 -0.68 -5.25 -3.14
C HIS A 20 0.04 -3.91 -2.93
N PHE A 21 -0.70 -2.88 -2.55
CA PHE A 21 -0.18 -1.52 -2.32
C PHE A 21 -0.09 -1.17 -0.85
N PHE A 22 -0.46 -2.11 0.03
CA PHE A 22 -0.50 -1.92 1.46
C PHE A 22 0.08 -3.13 2.20
N VAL A 23 0.93 -2.86 3.19
CA VAL A 23 1.51 -3.88 4.07
C VAL A 23 0.89 -3.71 5.47
N PRO A 24 0.04 -4.65 5.92
CA PRO A 24 -0.51 -4.58 7.26
C PRO A 24 0.58 -4.79 8.31
N SER A 25 0.49 -4.06 9.42
CA SER A 25 1.35 -4.26 10.59
C SER A 25 0.49 -4.24 11.86
N THR A 26 0.49 -5.37 12.58
CA THR A 26 -0.23 -5.52 13.85
C THR A 26 0.35 -4.62 14.94
N GLU A 27 1.66 -4.37 14.89
CA GLU A 27 2.37 -3.50 15.82
C GLU A 27 1.95 -2.02 15.68
N LYS A 28 1.61 -1.59 14.46
CA LYS A 28 1.11 -0.24 14.16
C LYS A 28 -0.39 -0.06 14.47
N THR A 29 -1.13 -1.14 14.78
CA THR A 29 -2.61 -1.11 14.95
C THR A 29 -3.13 -1.51 16.31
N PHE A 30 -2.51 -2.46 17.00
CA PHE A 30 -3.09 -3.05 18.20
C PHE A 30 -2.21 -2.78 19.43
N HIS A 31 -2.79 -2.10 20.41
CA HIS A 31 -2.25 -1.96 21.77
C HIS A 31 -3.25 -2.44 22.82
N ARG A 32 -3.62 -3.71 22.71
CA ARG A 32 -4.00 -4.49 23.89
C ARG A 32 -2.89 -5.52 23.99
N GLY A 33 -2.02 -5.39 25.01
CA GLY A 33 -0.80 -6.18 25.14
C GLY A 33 -1.01 -7.62 24.68
N SER A 34 -0.07 -8.16 23.90
CA SER A 34 -0.14 -9.55 23.44
C SER A 34 -0.08 -10.45 24.66
N THR A 35 -1.25 -10.76 25.21
CA THR A 35 -1.43 -11.85 26.14
C THR A 35 -1.47 -13.11 25.30
N ASP A 36 -0.65 -14.10 25.66
CA ASP A 36 -0.70 -15.41 25.06
C ASP A 36 -2.01 -16.15 25.37
N TYR A 37 -2.93 -15.53 26.14
CA TYR A 37 -4.20 -16.09 26.58
C TYR A 37 -4.05 -17.57 27.00
N PHE A 38 -3.00 -17.85 27.78
CA PHE A 38 -2.71 -19.17 28.34
C PHE A 38 -2.32 -20.25 27.31
N VAL A 39 -2.00 -19.89 26.06
CA VAL A 39 -1.49 -20.81 25.03
C VAL A 39 -0.24 -21.57 25.52
N ASN A 40 0.56 -20.98 26.43
CA ASN A 40 1.75 -21.61 27.02
C ASN A 40 1.67 -21.75 28.56
N ALA A 41 0.47 -21.92 29.11
CA ALA A 41 0.14 -21.97 30.55
C ALA A 41 0.09 -20.60 31.27
N ARG A 42 -0.52 -20.58 32.47
CA ARG A 42 -0.71 -19.37 33.29
C ARG A 42 0.63 -18.83 33.79
N LYS A 43 1.17 -17.79 33.13
CA LYS A 43 2.27 -16.99 33.69
C LYS A 43 1.71 -15.93 34.64
N GLY A 44 2.29 -15.79 35.82
CA GLY A 44 1.85 -14.85 36.87
C GLY A 44 2.07 -13.36 36.55
N ASP A 45 2.59 -13.05 35.37
CA ASP A 45 3.11 -11.73 34.99
C ASP A 45 2.35 -11.12 33.79
N ILE A 46 1.03 -11.37 33.71
CA ILE A 46 0.14 -10.85 32.64
C ILE A 46 -0.20 -9.36 32.86
N GLY A 47 0.58 -8.64 33.67
CA GLY A 47 0.41 -7.21 33.94
C GLY A 47 1.38 -6.37 33.11
N ALA A 48 0.87 -5.59 32.16
CA ALA A 48 1.62 -4.48 31.58
C ALA A 48 1.68 -3.33 32.60
N PHE A 49 2.59 -3.43 33.58
CA PHE A 49 2.76 -2.44 34.66
C PHE A 49 3.50 -1.16 34.25
N ASP A 50 4.06 -1.12 33.04
CA ASP A 50 4.62 0.10 32.47
C ASP A 50 3.52 0.88 31.74
N SER A 51 3.16 2.04 32.29
CA SER A 51 2.28 3.10 31.76
C SER A 51 1.16 2.67 30.78
N PRO A 52 -0.13 2.86 31.09
CA PRO A 52 -1.25 2.47 30.21
C PRO A 52 -1.31 3.24 28.87
N LYS A 53 -0.39 4.19 28.62
CA LYS A 53 -0.34 5.00 27.40
C LYS A 53 0.51 4.27 26.34
N PHE A 54 -0.08 4.05 25.16
CA PHE A 54 0.64 3.52 24.00
C PHE A 54 1.81 4.43 23.62
N ILE A 55 3.03 3.94 23.84
CA ILE A 55 4.28 4.66 23.51
C ILE A 55 4.67 4.52 22.03
N GLY A 56 3.97 3.71 21.23
CA GLY A 56 4.35 3.50 19.84
C GLY A 56 5.51 2.52 19.66
N LEU A 57 6.01 2.46 18.43
CA LEU A 57 7.21 1.70 18.08
C LEU A 57 8.45 2.58 18.18
N PRO A 58 9.60 2.03 18.59
CA PRO A 58 10.86 2.75 18.53
C PRO A 58 11.17 3.10 17.06
N VAL A 59 11.39 4.38 16.79
CA VAL A 59 11.66 4.88 15.44
C VAL A 59 13.06 5.46 15.31
N GLY A 60 13.73 5.76 16.43
CA GLY A 60 15.07 6.31 16.43
C GLY A 60 15.42 7.02 17.73
N GLU A 61 16.18 8.10 17.59
CA GLU A 61 16.67 8.91 18.71
C GLU A 61 16.73 10.41 18.39
N VAL A 62 16.64 11.23 19.43
CA VAL A 62 16.82 12.68 19.36
C VAL A 62 18.31 13.00 19.41
N LEU A 63 18.85 13.59 18.35
CA LEU A 63 20.24 14.04 18.30
C LEU A 63 20.42 15.39 18.99
N LYS A 64 19.50 16.31 18.75
CA LYS A 64 19.55 17.68 19.28
C LYS A 64 18.16 18.26 19.44
N VAL A 65 17.96 19.01 20.52
CA VAL A 65 16.77 19.83 20.73
C VAL A 65 17.17 21.30 20.57
N ALA A 66 16.55 21.99 19.62
CA ALA A 66 16.69 23.42 19.41
C ALA A 66 15.54 24.17 20.10
N LYS A 67 15.35 25.45 19.76
CA LYS A 67 14.29 26.29 20.34
C LYS A 67 12.89 25.82 19.93
N ASP A 68 12.72 25.41 18.68
CA ASP A 68 11.42 25.14 18.04
C ASP A 68 11.39 23.81 17.25
N HIS A 69 12.51 23.10 17.19
CA HIS A 69 12.63 21.85 16.44
C HIS A 69 13.55 20.84 17.13
N LEU A 70 13.47 19.61 16.63
CA LEU A 70 14.36 18.51 16.99
C LEU A 70 15.10 18.04 15.74
N ASP A 71 16.40 17.81 15.86
CA ASP A 71 17.14 17.00 14.89
C ASP A 71 17.15 15.56 15.41
N VAL A 72 16.70 14.61 14.59
CA VAL A 72 16.52 13.19 14.97
C VAL A 72 17.22 12.28 13.98
N ALA A 73 17.70 11.13 14.47
CA ALA A 73 18.14 10.01 13.64
C ALA A 73 17.10 8.89 13.74
N VAL A 74 16.71 8.30 12.62
CA VAL A 74 15.60 7.33 12.55
C VAL A 74 15.92 6.12 11.70
N THR A 75 15.30 5.00 12.02
CA THR A 75 15.40 3.75 11.24
C THR A 75 14.29 3.61 10.21
N GLU A 76 13.20 4.36 10.37
CA GLU A 76 12.09 4.42 9.42
C GLU A 76 11.84 5.87 8.95
N PRO A 77 11.40 6.08 7.69
CA PRO A 77 11.03 7.40 7.20
C PRO A 77 9.92 8.06 8.03
N LEU A 78 10.12 9.33 8.37
CA LEU A 78 9.12 10.18 9.01
C LEU A 78 8.33 10.99 7.97
N ALA A 79 7.11 11.37 8.33
CA ALA A 79 6.20 12.16 7.52
C ALA A 79 5.51 13.25 8.32
N ASN A 80 5.06 14.30 7.64
CA ASN A 80 4.21 15.33 8.24
C ASN A 80 2.93 14.68 8.78
N GLY A 81 2.54 15.07 9.99
CA GLY A 81 1.38 14.55 10.69
C GLY A 81 1.66 13.33 11.57
N ASP A 82 2.89 12.81 11.61
CA ASP A 82 3.26 11.73 12.52
C ASP A 82 3.07 12.10 13.98
N GLY A 83 2.63 11.14 14.79
CA GLY A 83 2.66 11.21 16.24
C GLY A 83 3.97 10.63 16.75
N LEU A 84 4.75 11.46 17.43
CA LEU A 84 6.02 11.09 18.03
C LEU A 84 5.95 11.26 19.55
N ASN A 85 6.75 10.50 20.29
CA ASN A 85 6.88 10.69 21.72
C ASN A 85 8.25 10.26 22.24
N VAL A 86 8.54 10.74 23.44
CA VAL A 86 9.73 10.42 24.23
C VAL A 86 9.30 10.13 25.66
N MET A 87 10.08 9.32 26.37
CA MET A 87 9.82 8.99 27.76
C MET A 87 10.76 9.76 28.69
N ILE A 88 10.25 10.68 29.50
CA ILE A 88 11.02 11.46 30.47
C ILE A 88 10.55 11.08 31.87
N LYS A 89 11.43 10.48 32.70
CA LYS A 89 11.12 10.10 34.09
C LYS A 89 9.80 9.29 34.25
N ARG A 90 9.59 8.29 33.37
CA ARG A 90 8.37 7.45 33.29
C ARG A 90 7.11 8.18 32.79
N GLU A 91 7.22 9.43 32.37
CA GLU A 91 6.15 10.17 31.69
C GLU A 91 6.36 10.17 30.19
N VAL A 92 5.28 9.94 29.44
CA VAL A 92 5.29 9.96 27.97
C VAL A 92 4.95 11.36 27.50
N ILE A 93 5.92 12.03 26.90
CA ILE A 93 5.75 13.36 26.30
C ILE A 93 5.56 13.16 24.80
N GLY A 94 4.31 13.30 24.35
CA GLY A 94 3.92 13.16 22.95
C GLY A 94 3.81 14.51 22.25
N PHE A 95 4.11 14.53 20.95
CA PHE A 95 3.95 15.70 20.09
C PHE A 95 3.62 15.26 18.66
N ARG A 96 2.93 16.13 17.90
CA ARG A 96 2.63 15.89 16.49
C ARG A 96 3.67 16.58 15.63
N ALA A 97 4.34 15.85 14.75
CA ALA A 97 5.25 16.39 13.77
C ALA A 97 4.47 17.21 12.74
N ASN A 98 4.52 18.54 12.83
CA ASN A 98 3.85 19.43 11.88
C ASN A 98 4.63 19.50 10.57
N THR A 99 5.94 19.70 10.68
CA THR A 99 6.86 19.74 9.54
C THR A 99 8.01 18.77 9.79
N VAL A 100 8.33 17.95 8.79
CA VAL A 100 9.42 17.00 8.77
C VAL A 100 10.27 17.26 7.53
N GLU A 101 11.51 17.69 7.73
CA GLU A 101 12.47 17.92 6.64
C GLU A 101 13.61 16.93 6.71
N LYS A 102 13.91 16.26 5.61
CA LYS A 102 15.06 15.35 5.52
C LYS A 102 16.34 16.16 5.43
N THR A 103 17.23 16.02 6.40
CA THR A 103 18.52 16.74 6.43
C THR A 103 19.64 15.87 5.86
N ARG A 104 19.63 14.56 6.16
CA ARG A 104 20.57 13.56 5.64
C ARG A 104 19.88 12.21 5.47
N GLU A 105 20.63 11.19 5.06
CA GLU A 105 20.15 9.82 5.14
C GLU A 105 19.81 9.48 6.60
N ASN A 106 18.60 8.97 6.83
CA ASN A 106 18.09 8.59 8.15
C ASN A 106 18.11 9.71 9.20
N GLN A 107 18.22 10.99 8.79
CA GLN A 107 18.16 12.13 9.70
C GLN A 107 17.15 13.16 9.22
N TYR A 108 16.37 13.65 10.16
CA TYR A 108 15.30 14.59 9.92
C TYR A 108 15.35 15.73 10.92
N ARG A 109 14.93 16.90 10.46
CA ARG A 109 14.52 18.00 11.33
C ARG A 109 13.00 17.97 11.46
N VAL A 110 12.53 17.98 12.68
CA VAL A 110 11.11 17.87 13.02
C VAL A 110 10.68 19.09 13.81
N TRP A 111 9.67 19.79 13.31
CA TRP A 111 8.97 20.85 14.02
C TRP A 111 7.66 20.32 14.56
N PRO A 112 7.50 20.26 15.90
CA PRO A 112 6.22 20.00 16.52
C PRO A 112 5.19 21.08 16.19
N ASN A 113 3.90 20.74 16.28
CA ASN A 113 2.81 21.74 16.25
C ASN A 113 2.91 22.72 17.45
N GLU A 114 3.25 22.18 18.61
CA GLU A 114 3.56 22.90 19.83
C GLU A 114 4.78 22.24 20.45
N MET A 115 5.79 23.03 20.84
CA MET A 115 7.01 22.54 21.46
C MET A 115 6.77 22.32 22.97
N PRO A 116 6.62 21.07 23.45
CA PRO A 116 6.43 20.83 24.88
C PRO A 116 7.68 21.25 25.64
N ALA A 117 7.51 22.03 26.71
CA ALA A 117 8.63 22.56 27.50
C ALA A 117 9.58 21.47 28.03
N ASP A 118 9.04 20.27 28.29
CA ASP A 118 9.82 19.13 28.76
C ASP A 118 10.79 18.58 27.72
N LEU A 119 10.58 18.82 26.42
CA LEU A 119 11.52 18.37 25.40
C LEU A 119 12.90 19.05 25.55
N HIS A 120 12.96 20.26 26.10
CA HIS A 120 14.24 20.93 26.38
C HIS A 120 15.06 20.25 27.50
N LYS A 121 14.47 19.33 28.26
CA LYS A 121 15.16 18.55 29.31
C LYS A 121 15.86 17.32 28.74
N ILE A 122 15.63 17.01 27.48
CA ILE A 122 16.17 15.83 26.80
C ILE A 122 17.64 16.02 26.49
N ARG A 123 18.41 14.94 26.66
CA ARG A 123 19.81 14.86 26.25
C ARG A 123 19.93 14.24 24.85
N PRO A 124 21.02 14.51 24.11
CA PRO A 124 21.32 13.78 22.88
C PRO A 124 21.24 12.26 23.04
N HIS A 125 20.87 11.57 21.97
CA HIS A 125 20.66 10.11 21.89
C HIS A 125 19.50 9.59 22.74
N HIS A 126 18.52 10.45 23.03
CA HIS A 126 17.32 10.02 23.74
C HIS A 126 16.39 9.22 22.83
N PRO A 127 15.86 8.07 23.28
CA PRO A 127 14.93 7.28 22.48
C PRO A 127 13.71 8.08 22.01
N LEU A 128 13.35 7.87 20.75
CA LEU A 128 12.20 8.45 20.08
C LEU A 128 11.29 7.32 19.57
N ASN A 129 10.00 7.42 19.86
CA ASN A 129 9.00 6.48 19.42
C ASN A 129 7.96 7.15 18.52
N ARG A 130 7.35 6.36 17.63
CA ARG A 130 6.24 6.75 16.76
C ARG A 130 4.97 6.00 17.14
N ASN A 131 3.97 6.73 17.65
CA ASN A 131 2.68 6.17 18.06
C ASN A 131 1.56 6.43 17.04
N LEU A 132 1.79 7.29 16.04
CA LEU A 132 0.91 7.47 14.90
C LEU A 132 1.74 7.62 13.64
N ASP A 133 1.62 6.65 12.72
CA ASP A 133 2.22 6.69 11.39
C ASP A 133 1.19 7.24 10.40
N HIS A 134 1.35 8.50 10.02
CA HIS A 134 0.33 9.21 9.24
C HIS A 134 0.20 8.63 7.83
N ASN A 135 1.32 8.30 7.20
CA ASN A 135 1.33 7.70 5.86
C ASN A 135 0.67 6.32 5.88
N TRP A 136 0.96 5.51 6.90
CA TRP A 136 0.33 4.20 7.05
C TRP A 136 -1.18 4.31 7.26
N GLN A 137 -1.65 5.28 8.07
CA GLN A 137 -3.08 5.56 8.23
C GLN A 137 -3.74 6.04 6.93
N GLN A 138 -3.09 6.92 6.16
CA GLN A 138 -3.61 7.32 4.85
C GLN A 138 -3.63 6.16 3.84
N ALA A 139 -2.68 5.23 3.94
CA ALA A 139 -2.66 4.08 3.06
C ALA A 139 -3.86 3.15 3.29
N LEU A 140 -4.41 3.08 4.51
CA LEU A 140 -5.64 2.34 4.81
C LEU A 140 -6.87 2.87 4.07
N THR A 141 -6.91 4.16 3.72
CA THR A 141 -8.06 4.76 3.02
C THR A 141 -7.96 4.61 1.51
N LYS A 142 -6.85 4.05 1.00
CA LYS A 142 -6.59 3.86 -0.44
C LYS A 142 -6.81 2.40 -0.82
N THR A 143 -6.89 2.13 -2.12
CA THR A 143 -6.93 0.77 -2.65
C THR A 143 -5.73 -0.03 -2.14
N SER A 144 -5.98 -1.05 -1.33
CA SER A 144 -4.95 -1.86 -0.68
C SER A 144 -4.38 -2.94 -1.61
N SER A 145 -5.14 -3.34 -2.62
CA SER A 145 -4.72 -4.27 -3.66
C SER A 145 -5.59 -4.15 -4.90
N GLU A 146 -5.02 -4.49 -6.05
CA GLU A 146 -5.72 -4.65 -7.32
C GLU A 146 -5.47 -6.05 -7.87
N ARG A 147 -6.52 -6.73 -8.34
CA ARG A 147 -6.42 -8.00 -9.06
C ARG A 147 -6.85 -7.80 -10.50
N ARG A 148 -5.95 -8.10 -11.44
CA ARG A 148 -6.23 -8.06 -12.88
C ARG A 148 -6.19 -9.44 -13.49
N VAL A 149 -7.17 -9.77 -14.33
CA VAL A 149 -7.22 -11.01 -15.12
C VAL A 149 -6.86 -10.67 -16.56
N ALA A 150 -5.93 -11.42 -17.15
CA ALA A 150 -5.56 -11.19 -18.55
C ALA A 150 -6.60 -11.83 -19.48
N VAL A 151 -7.00 -11.08 -20.51
CA VAL A 151 -7.93 -11.52 -21.54
C VAL A 151 -7.37 -11.12 -22.90
N ASP A 152 -7.26 -12.09 -23.80
CA ASP A 152 -7.01 -11.88 -25.22
C ASP A 152 -8.33 -11.58 -25.93
N ILE A 153 -8.34 -10.54 -26.76
CA ILE A 153 -9.52 -10.10 -27.50
C ILE A 153 -9.24 -10.24 -29.00
N GLU A 154 -10.12 -10.97 -29.68
CA GLU A 154 -10.12 -11.11 -31.14
C GLU A 154 -11.45 -10.58 -31.68
N LEU A 155 -11.37 -9.61 -32.60
CA LEU A 155 -12.52 -9.06 -33.29
C LEU A 155 -12.35 -9.35 -34.79
N GLY A 156 -13.29 -10.10 -35.34
CA GLY A 156 -13.43 -10.36 -36.77
C GLY A 156 -14.85 -10.00 -37.23
N GLY A 157 -15.15 -10.22 -38.50
CA GLY A 157 -16.48 -9.99 -39.05
C GLY A 157 -16.48 -9.66 -40.53
N TRP A 158 -17.68 -9.41 -41.05
CA TRP A 158 -17.94 -8.96 -42.42
C TRP A 158 -19.16 -8.03 -42.42
N GLN A 159 -19.62 -7.66 -43.62
CA GLN A 159 -20.66 -6.65 -43.85
C GLN A 159 -21.99 -6.92 -43.14
N GLU A 160 -22.27 -8.15 -42.71
CA GLU A 160 -23.54 -8.52 -42.06
C GLU A 160 -23.40 -8.84 -40.56
N GLN A 161 -22.17 -8.96 -40.07
CA GLN A 161 -21.93 -9.28 -38.66
C GLN A 161 -20.50 -8.99 -38.19
N LEU A 162 -20.37 -8.65 -36.90
CA LEU A 162 -19.10 -8.64 -36.18
C LEU A 162 -19.05 -9.80 -35.19
N ILE A 163 -17.89 -10.43 -35.05
CA ILE A 163 -17.65 -11.56 -34.16
C ILE A 163 -16.55 -11.15 -33.17
N LEU A 164 -16.90 -11.10 -31.89
CA LEU A 164 -15.96 -10.82 -30.80
C LEU A 164 -15.70 -12.09 -30.01
N THR A 165 -14.45 -12.53 -29.95
CA THR A 165 -13.99 -13.64 -29.12
C THR A 165 -13.09 -13.11 -28.00
N LEU A 166 -13.41 -13.48 -26.77
CA LEU A 166 -12.61 -13.18 -25.58
C LEU A 166 -12.06 -14.49 -25.03
N THR A 167 -10.75 -14.56 -24.80
CA THR A 167 -10.07 -15.73 -24.22
C THR A 167 -9.35 -15.34 -22.95
N SER A 168 -9.69 -15.98 -21.84
CA SER A 168 -9.01 -15.79 -20.54
C SER A 168 -7.59 -16.38 -20.55
N GLU A 169 -6.76 -16.01 -19.58
CA GLU A 169 -5.41 -16.57 -19.41
C GLU A 169 -5.39 -18.08 -19.07
N GLU A 170 -6.53 -18.65 -18.69
CA GLU A 170 -6.73 -20.09 -18.53
C GLU A 170 -7.15 -20.81 -19.83
N GLY A 171 -7.34 -20.07 -20.92
CA GLY A 171 -7.77 -20.61 -22.21
C GLY A 171 -9.28 -20.81 -22.35
N VAL A 172 -10.09 -20.33 -21.40
CA VAL A 172 -11.56 -20.32 -21.54
C VAL A 172 -11.95 -19.20 -22.48
N SER A 173 -12.68 -19.54 -23.55
CA SER A 173 -13.12 -18.60 -24.58
C SER A 173 -14.64 -18.45 -24.62
N ILE A 174 -15.09 -17.23 -24.93
CA ILE A 174 -16.48 -16.93 -25.26
C ILE A 174 -16.51 -16.12 -26.56
N THR A 175 -17.46 -16.43 -27.43
CA THR A 175 -17.67 -15.73 -28.70
C THR A 175 -19.07 -15.14 -28.73
N HIS A 176 -19.17 -13.88 -29.13
CA HIS A 176 -20.44 -13.19 -29.33
C HIS A 176 -20.49 -12.60 -30.73
N THR A 177 -21.63 -12.77 -31.40
CA THR A 177 -21.89 -12.21 -32.73
C THR A 177 -22.83 -11.02 -32.60
N LEU A 178 -22.51 -9.93 -33.27
CA LEU A 178 -23.36 -8.77 -33.43
C LEU A 178 -23.79 -8.70 -34.89
N ASP A 179 -25.06 -8.99 -35.15
CA ASP A 179 -25.65 -8.87 -36.47
C ASP A 179 -25.93 -7.40 -36.81
N GLY A 180 -25.70 -7.02 -38.07
CA GLY A 180 -25.96 -5.66 -38.54
C GLY A 180 -25.26 -5.36 -39.85
N GLN A 181 -25.63 -4.25 -40.49
CA GLN A 181 -24.89 -3.76 -41.66
C GLN A 181 -23.64 -2.99 -41.23
N PHE A 182 -22.48 -3.48 -41.65
CA PHE A 182 -21.18 -2.86 -41.44
C PHE A 182 -20.60 -2.44 -42.78
N ASP A 183 -20.67 -1.14 -43.07
CA ASP A 183 -20.14 -0.57 -44.30
C ASP A 183 -18.61 -0.56 -44.33
N GLU A 184 -18.05 -0.65 -45.53
CA GLU A 184 -16.61 -0.48 -45.73
C GLU A 184 -16.16 0.91 -45.26
N ALA A 185 -15.07 0.93 -44.50
CA ALA A 185 -14.56 2.16 -43.94
C ALA A 185 -13.92 3.04 -45.03
N ASN A 186 -14.45 4.26 -45.22
CA ASN A 186 -13.83 5.28 -46.07
C ASN A 186 -12.38 5.62 -45.67
N ASN A 187 -12.03 5.43 -44.39
CA ASN A 187 -10.66 5.51 -43.88
C ASN A 187 -10.39 4.34 -42.94
N ALA A 188 -9.70 3.32 -43.47
CA ALA A 188 -9.42 2.08 -42.77
C ALA A 188 -8.61 2.27 -41.47
N GLU A 189 -7.61 3.17 -41.48
CA GLU A 189 -6.76 3.41 -40.31
C GLU A 189 -7.55 4.03 -39.16
N LYS A 190 -8.39 5.03 -39.47
CA LYS A 190 -9.26 5.67 -38.47
C LYS A 190 -10.29 4.69 -37.89
N ALA A 191 -10.90 3.87 -38.74
CA ALA A 191 -11.86 2.85 -38.29
C ALA A 191 -11.19 1.81 -37.37
N MET A 192 -10.00 1.34 -37.73
CA MET A 192 -9.22 0.41 -36.91
C MET A 192 -8.86 1.02 -35.54
N ASN A 193 -8.44 2.28 -35.49
CA ASN A 193 -8.15 2.96 -34.23
C ASN A 193 -9.39 3.13 -33.36
N ASN A 194 -10.55 3.48 -33.95
CA ASN A 194 -11.81 3.56 -33.22
C ASN A 194 -12.24 2.21 -32.61
N LEU A 195 -12.04 1.11 -33.34
CA LEU A 195 -12.32 -0.24 -32.84
C LEU A 195 -11.40 -0.59 -31.65
N LYS A 196 -10.11 -0.31 -31.77
CA LYS A 196 -9.14 -0.52 -30.67
C LYS A 196 -9.50 0.31 -29.44
N ASP A 197 -9.81 1.59 -29.63
CA ASP A 197 -10.22 2.49 -28.53
C ASP A 197 -11.53 2.06 -27.89
N GLY A 198 -12.48 1.53 -28.68
CA GLY A 198 -13.72 0.95 -28.19
C GLY A 198 -13.48 -0.28 -27.31
N LEU A 199 -12.65 -1.22 -27.78
CA LEU A 199 -12.31 -2.44 -27.04
C LEU A 199 -11.46 -2.17 -25.79
N ALA A 200 -10.63 -1.12 -25.82
CA ALA A 200 -9.82 -0.69 -24.68
C ALA A 200 -10.65 -0.12 -23.50
N LYS A 201 -11.91 0.28 -23.73
CA LYS A 201 -12.82 0.82 -22.69
C LYS A 201 -13.41 -0.23 -21.74
N THR A 202 -13.04 -1.50 -21.87
CA THR A 202 -13.53 -2.62 -21.05
C THR A 202 -13.03 -2.64 -19.60
N GLY A 203 -12.44 -1.54 -19.11
CA GLY A 203 -12.21 -1.28 -17.68
C GLY A 203 -10.88 -1.77 -17.11
N ALA A 204 -10.12 -2.59 -17.84
CA ALA A 204 -8.76 -2.97 -17.48
C ALA A 204 -7.99 -3.22 -18.76
N ASN A 205 -6.87 -2.52 -18.95
CA ASN A 205 -6.01 -2.59 -20.14
C ASN A 205 -5.76 -4.06 -20.54
N PRO A 206 -6.52 -4.62 -21.51
CA PRO A 206 -6.28 -5.97 -21.95
C PRO A 206 -4.94 -5.96 -22.65
N LEU A 207 -4.15 -7.03 -22.51
CA LEU A 207 -3.05 -7.23 -23.44
C LEU A 207 -3.67 -7.57 -24.80
N LEU A 208 -4.14 -6.54 -25.51
CA LEU A 208 -4.69 -6.63 -26.85
C LEU A 208 -3.57 -7.14 -27.75
N ARG A 209 -3.62 -8.43 -28.08
CA ARG A 209 -2.88 -9.00 -29.20
C ARG A 209 -3.85 -9.06 -30.38
N PRO A 210 -4.00 -7.97 -31.16
CA PRO A 210 -4.83 -8.02 -32.35
C PRO A 210 -4.24 -9.07 -33.30
N ARG A 211 -4.99 -10.17 -33.51
CA ARG A 211 -4.82 -11.00 -34.70
C ARG A 211 -5.89 -10.54 -35.67
N CYS A 212 -5.49 -9.87 -36.73
CA CYS A 212 -6.37 -9.72 -37.87
C CYS A 212 -6.43 -11.11 -38.54
N ALA A 213 -7.63 -11.69 -38.62
CA ALA A 213 -7.86 -12.74 -39.60
C ALA A 213 -7.74 -12.09 -40.99
N ASN A 214 -6.93 -12.72 -41.85
CA ASN A 214 -6.81 -12.35 -43.27
C ASN A 214 -8.14 -12.51 -44.01
#